data_AF-A0AAV3JWK3-F1
#
_entry.id   AF-A0AAV3JWK3-F1
#
_cell.length_a   1.000
_cell.length_b   1.000
_cell.length_c   1.000
_cell.angle_alpha   90.00
_cell.angle_beta   90.00
_cell.angle_gamma   90.00
#
_symmetry.space_group_name_H-M   'P 1'
#
loop_
_entity.id
_entity.type
_entity.pdbx_description
1 polymer ?
#
loop_
_entity_poly.entity_id
_entity_poly.type
_entity_poly.pdbx_seq_one_letter_code
_entity_poly.pdbx_strand_id
1 'polypeptide(L)'
;MKLKHLSTAMILATLPATGVFAAALDRSGQSMSAFFQPGNYFEAGISVLDPDVAGKEAGSSATRRDIGDMANDYYFPSAALKLQINDQFSFGLLYDQPFGADAEYSGNNVFVSNPGSDTILSQKALGDLATSSIQKLVQASGSAFTPALIEVTKVTGGDPTKPTQTEILGALQQVAAGGNTTVGAGLTALQKTQAAINAANNYLGTGGTKVKVDTQNLSFVFGYQPTKNFNFYAGPVLQTVKGNVSLRGQAYSLYNGYDASIKETTGAGWLAGAAYQIPEIALRASVTYRSEIDHKVNIDENLSILNFPGLTSVLAGLDVPASKLQAINSSGKTTITTPQSVNLDFQTGIMADTVAFANVRWVNWKDFSIQPYKFGKVSEAVGGLVGRPNGFNLVEYSDDQWSVNAGVGRKLNDKWAGNVSVGWDSGAGNPVTTLGPTEGYWNVGLGVQYSPTPQTFIAGGVKYFWLGDAKAQTGAQAGSDEYVADFSDNNAIAYGLKLGYKF
;
A
#
# COMPACT_ATOMS: atom_id res chain seq x y z
N MET A 1 26.47 -6.24 47.14
CA MET A 1 27.02 -5.54 45.96
C MET A 1 25.96 -4.56 45.47
N LYS A 2 26.33 -3.31 45.16
CA LYS A 2 25.49 -2.10 45.26
C LYS A 2 24.49 -1.93 44.09
N LEU A 3 23.25 -1.61 44.45
CA LEU A 3 22.05 -1.30 43.63
C LEU A 3 22.17 -0.11 42.63
N LYS A 4 23.37 0.41 42.34
CA LYS A 4 23.56 1.63 41.53
C LYS A 4 23.75 1.41 40.03
N HIS A 5 23.77 0.17 39.54
CA HIS A 5 24.14 -0.14 38.15
C HIS A 5 22.95 -0.50 37.21
N LEU A 6 21.73 -0.65 37.73
CA LEU A 6 20.57 -1.11 36.94
C LEU A 6 19.86 -0.01 36.13
N SER A 7 19.98 1.27 36.51
CA SER A 7 19.45 2.39 35.73
C SER A 7 20.13 2.55 34.36
N THR A 8 21.27 1.89 34.14
CA THR A 8 21.95 1.84 32.83
C THR A 8 21.44 0.72 31.93
N ALA A 9 20.77 -0.32 32.45
CA ALA A 9 20.31 -1.47 31.66
C ALA A 9 19.11 -1.16 30.73
N MET A 10 18.34 -0.11 31.03
CA MET A 10 17.20 0.34 30.21
C MET A 10 17.60 0.93 28.85
N ILE A 11 18.90 1.22 28.66
CA ILE A 11 19.48 1.84 27.46
C ILE A 11 19.62 0.84 26.30
N LEU A 12 19.73 -0.45 26.59
CA LEU A 12 20.09 -1.46 25.59
C LEU A 12 18.97 -1.81 24.59
N ALA A 13 17.72 -1.49 24.94
CA ALA A 13 16.55 -1.66 24.08
C ALA A 13 16.18 -0.40 23.26
N THR A 14 16.92 0.71 23.40
CA THR A 14 16.63 2.00 22.72
C THR A 14 17.50 2.28 21.50
N LEU A 15 18.38 1.35 21.13
CA LEU A 15 19.13 1.38 19.87
C LEU A 15 18.15 1.47 18.69
N PRO A 16 18.49 2.17 17.59
CA PRO A 16 17.53 2.53 16.55
C PRO A 16 16.81 1.29 16.02
N ALA A 17 15.58 1.11 16.47
CA ALA A 17 14.65 0.11 15.95
C ALA A 17 14.04 0.71 14.69
N THR A 18 14.85 0.83 13.64
CA THR A 18 14.31 1.02 12.30
C THR A 18 13.48 -0.22 11.97
N GLY A 19 12.18 -0.03 11.78
CA GLY A 19 11.32 -1.06 11.20
C GLY A 19 11.10 -0.68 9.75
N VAL A 20 11.39 -1.59 8.82
CA VAL A 20 10.56 -1.66 7.61
C VAL A 20 9.28 -2.37 8.08
N PHE A 21 8.10 -2.09 7.56
CA PHE A 21 6.91 -2.89 7.86
C PHE A 21 6.21 -3.13 6.54
N ALA A 22 5.88 -4.39 6.26
CA ALA A 22 5.61 -4.86 4.91
C ALA A 22 4.20 -4.60 4.36
N ALA A 23 3.36 -3.83 5.05
CA ALA A 23 2.29 -3.12 4.34
C ALA A 23 2.84 -2.05 3.36
N ALA A 24 4.15 -2.01 3.12
CA ALA A 24 4.90 -1.02 2.31
C ALA A 24 4.71 0.44 2.76
N LEU A 25 3.90 0.66 3.80
CA LEU A 25 3.58 1.95 4.37
C LEU A 25 4.11 2.09 5.79
N ASP A 26 4.08 1.11 6.70
CA ASP A 26 4.56 1.33 8.08
C ASP A 26 6.11 1.46 8.15
N ARG A 27 6.59 2.45 8.90
CA ARG A 27 7.99 2.94 8.92
C ARG A 27 8.57 3.08 10.34
N SER A 28 7.82 3.61 11.31
CA SER A 28 8.41 3.98 12.61
C SER A 28 8.22 2.94 13.70
N GLY A 29 7.21 2.06 13.58
CA GLY A 29 6.79 1.14 14.64
C GLY A 29 6.27 1.83 15.92
N GLN A 30 6.28 3.16 15.94
CA GLN A 30 5.71 4.04 16.97
C GLN A 30 6.12 3.66 18.40
N SER A 31 7.42 3.53 18.65
CA SER A 31 7.96 3.10 19.95
C SER A 31 7.61 4.05 21.11
N MET A 32 7.31 3.46 22.27
CA MET A 32 7.15 4.19 23.55
C MET A 32 8.42 4.23 24.39
N SER A 33 9.54 3.68 23.91
CA SER A 33 10.75 3.46 24.70
C SER A 33 11.35 4.72 25.33
N ALA A 34 11.25 5.87 24.65
CA ALA A 34 11.70 7.15 25.16
C ALA A 34 10.87 7.63 26.37
N PHE A 35 9.56 7.38 26.35
CA PHE A 35 8.66 7.74 27.45
C PHE A 35 8.87 6.89 28.70
N PHE A 36 9.49 5.72 28.56
CA PHE A 36 9.84 4.88 29.70
C PHE A 36 11.20 5.19 30.30
N GLN A 37 11.97 6.15 29.76
CA GLN A 37 13.26 6.51 30.34
C GLN A 37 13.10 7.15 31.71
N PRO A 38 14.03 6.90 32.66
CA PRO A 38 13.98 7.50 33.98
C PRO A 38 14.26 9.01 33.93
N GLY A 39 13.61 9.79 34.78
CA GLY A 39 13.82 11.24 34.88
C GLY A 39 13.37 12.02 33.64
N ASN A 40 13.99 13.18 33.39
CA ASN A 40 13.80 13.89 32.13
C ASN A 40 14.72 13.31 31.07
N TYR A 41 14.21 13.23 29.86
CA TYR A 41 14.87 12.55 28.77
C TYR A 41 14.55 13.23 27.45
N PHE A 42 15.56 13.36 26.62
CA PHE A 42 15.42 13.80 25.24
C PHE A 42 16.17 12.84 24.33
N GLU A 43 15.57 12.51 23.18
CA GLU A 43 16.28 11.89 22.07
C GLU A 43 15.85 12.51 20.74
N ALA A 44 16.78 12.49 19.78
CA ALA A 44 16.50 12.79 18.39
C ALA A 44 17.30 11.81 17.51
N GLY A 45 16.74 11.44 16.38
CA GLY A 45 17.40 10.53 15.47
C GLY A 45 16.95 10.71 14.04
N ILE A 46 17.76 10.17 13.14
CA ILE A 46 17.45 10.05 11.72
C ILE A 46 17.70 8.60 11.32
N SER A 47 16.79 8.08 10.51
CA SER A 47 16.91 6.75 9.92
C SER A 47 16.83 6.88 8.41
N VAL A 48 17.55 6.02 7.71
CA VAL A 48 17.52 5.88 6.26
C VAL A 48 17.18 4.42 5.95
N LEU A 49 16.33 4.22 4.96
CA LEU A 49 16.09 2.94 4.33
C LEU A 49 16.53 3.03 2.88
N ASP A 50 17.35 2.07 2.48
CA ASP A 50 17.85 1.83 1.12
C ASP A 50 17.34 0.44 0.67
N PRO A 51 16.15 0.40 0.04
CA PRO A 51 15.55 -0.83 -0.46
C PRO A 51 15.93 -1.11 -1.93
N ASP A 52 16.11 -2.38 -2.27
CA ASP A 52 16.22 -2.87 -3.65
C ASP A 52 15.03 -3.82 -3.91
N VAL A 53 14.06 -3.32 -4.68
CA VAL A 53 12.80 -4.03 -4.98
C VAL A 53 12.63 -4.16 -6.49
N ALA A 54 13.12 -5.27 -7.01
CA ALA A 54 13.00 -5.66 -8.41
C ALA A 54 12.02 -6.83 -8.58
N GLY A 55 11.62 -7.07 -9.82
CA GLY A 55 10.67 -8.14 -10.13
C GLY A 55 10.62 -8.51 -11.60
N LYS A 56 9.56 -9.22 -11.95
CA LYS A 56 9.31 -9.69 -13.32
C LYS A 56 7.82 -9.68 -13.61
N GLU A 57 7.46 -9.26 -14.80
CA GLU A 57 6.08 -9.38 -15.27
C GLU A 57 5.63 -10.84 -15.27
N ALA A 58 4.43 -11.10 -14.77
CA ALA A 58 3.90 -12.44 -14.55
C ALA A 58 2.36 -12.44 -14.57
N GLY A 59 1.75 -13.58 -14.24
CA GLY A 59 0.30 -13.71 -14.16
C GLY A 59 -0.42 -13.26 -15.44
N SER A 60 -1.33 -12.30 -15.31
CA SER A 60 -2.18 -11.76 -16.38
C SER A 60 -1.45 -10.82 -17.35
N SER A 61 -0.21 -10.41 -17.06
CA SER A 61 0.61 -9.68 -18.02
C SER A 61 0.83 -10.54 -19.28
N ALA A 62 0.76 -9.94 -20.47
CA ALA A 62 1.00 -10.67 -21.72
C ALA A 62 2.50 -10.92 -21.98
N THR A 63 3.34 -10.08 -21.37
CA THR A 63 4.80 -10.10 -21.49
C THR A 63 5.45 -10.66 -20.23
N ARG A 64 6.76 -10.93 -20.28
CA ARG A 64 7.56 -11.51 -19.18
C ARG A 64 8.87 -10.74 -18.99
N ARG A 65 8.82 -9.41 -19.13
CA ARG A 65 9.98 -8.52 -19.04
C ARG A 65 10.39 -8.39 -17.58
N ASP A 66 11.68 -8.12 -17.39
CA ASP A 66 12.22 -7.81 -16.07
C ASP A 66 11.81 -6.39 -15.67
N ILE A 67 11.56 -6.21 -14.38
CA ILE A 67 11.23 -4.95 -13.74
C ILE A 67 12.43 -4.61 -12.87
N GLY A 68 13.09 -3.49 -13.17
CA GLY A 68 14.20 -3.01 -12.37
C GLY A 68 13.74 -2.52 -11.00
N ASP A 69 14.71 -2.16 -10.16
CA ASP A 69 14.44 -1.59 -8.85
C ASP A 69 13.48 -0.40 -8.94
N MET A 70 12.37 -0.52 -8.22
CA MET A 70 11.30 0.48 -8.18
C MET A 70 11.25 1.26 -6.88
N ALA A 71 11.99 0.86 -5.84
CA ALA A 71 11.90 1.47 -4.54
C ALA A 71 12.92 2.62 -4.42
N ASN A 72 12.48 3.77 -3.92
CA ASN A 72 13.39 4.90 -3.67
C ASN A 72 13.88 4.89 -2.23
N ASP A 73 15.09 5.39 -2.03
CA ASP A 73 15.60 5.72 -0.70
C ASP A 73 14.71 6.74 0.00
N TYR A 74 14.48 6.54 1.29
CA TYR A 74 13.85 7.56 2.11
C TYR A 74 14.46 7.64 3.49
N TYR A 75 14.47 8.86 4.03
CA TYR A 75 14.93 9.14 5.38
C TYR A 75 13.80 9.72 6.20
N PHE A 76 13.77 9.38 7.48
CA PHE A 76 12.73 9.85 8.40
C PHE A 76 13.35 10.26 9.74
N PRO A 77 13.12 11.53 10.17
CA PRO A 77 13.54 12.00 11.48
C PRO A 77 12.57 11.53 12.56
N SER A 78 13.08 11.43 13.79
CA SER A 78 12.32 11.17 15.00
C SER A 78 12.84 12.04 16.13
N ALA A 79 11.96 12.41 17.06
CA ALA A 79 12.35 13.09 18.27
C ALA A 79 11.41 12.72 19.42
N ALA A 80 11.92 12.65 20.63
CA ALA A 80 11.10 12.48 21.82
C ALA A 80 11.64 13.32 22.97
N LEU A 81 10.72 13.92 23.71
CA LEU A 81 10.96 14.62 24.96
C LEU A 81 10.08 13.98 26.03
N LYS A 82 10.66 13.69 27.19
CA LYS A 82 9.97 13.28 28.41
C LYS A 82 10.37 14.22 29.53
N LEU A 83 9.37 14.70 30.25
CA LEU A 83 9.52 15.47 31.48
C LEU A 83 8.91 14.68 32.64
N GLN A 84 9.69 14.44 33.68
CA GLN A 84 9.20 13.91 34.94
C GLN A 84 8.76 15.08 35.81
N ILE A 85 7.45 15.36 35.86
CA ILE A 85 6.89 16.53 36.54
C ILE A 85 7.05 16.38 38.06
N ASN A 86 6.75 15.19 38.57
CA ASN A 86 6.99 14.78 39.96
C ASN A 86 7.10 13.25 40.03
N ASP A 87 7.15 12.67 41.24
CA ASP A 87 7.34 11.23 41.44
C ASP A 87 6.24 10.34 40.81
N GLN A 88 5.06 10.89 40.53
CA GLN A 88 3.91 10.15 40.01
C GLN A 88 3.48 10.58 38.62
N PHE A 89 3.81 11.79 38.17
CA PHE A 89 3.32 12.33 36.90
C PHE A 89 4.45 12.65 35.93
N SER A 90 4.25 12.28 34.67
CA SER A 90 5.17 12.58 33.58
C SER A 90 4.43 13.09 32.35
N PHE A 91 5.11 13.89 31.54
CA PHE A 91 4.60 14.35 30.24
C PHE A 91 5.60 13.98 29.14
N GLY A 92 5.09 13.59 27.99
CA GLY A 92 5.87 13.18 26.83
C GLY A 92 5.40 13.88 25.56
N LEU A 93 6.35 14.24 24.70
CA LEU A 93 6.12 14.70 23.34
C LEU A 93 6.93 13.81 22.40
N LEU A 94 6.27 13.07 21.51
CA LEU A 94 6.91 12.13 20.59
C LEU A 94 6.56 12.52 19.16
N TYR A 95 7.59 12.71 18.34
CA TYR A 95 7.49 12.98 16.91
C TYR A 95 8.09 11.82 16.11
N ASP A 96 7.35 11.34 15.13
CA ASP A 96 7.76 10.32 14.19
C ASP A 96 7.00 10.40 12.85
N GLN A 97 7.41 9.57 11.89
CA GLN A 97 6.76 9.42 10.59
C GLN A 97 6.32 7.96 10.43
N PRO A 98 5.11 7.61 10.90
CA PRO A 98 4.71 6.22 11.10
C PRO A 98 4.41 5.49 9.80
N PHE A 99 3.89 6.20 8.80
CA PHE A 99 3.51 5.62 7.52
C PHE A 99 4.08 6.39 6.32
N GLY A 100 4.39 5.70 5.22
CA GLY A 100 4.68 6.27 3.92
C GLY A 100 5.30 5.27 2.93
N ALA A 101 5.24 5.61 1.65
CA ALA A 101 5.82 4.85 0.54
C ALA A 101 6.55 5.82 -0.42
N ASP A 102 7.59 5.34 -1.10
CA ASP A 102 8.23 6.07 -2.19
C ASP A 102 8.70 5.05 -3.24
N ALA A 103 8.00 5.02 -4.37
CA ALA A 103 8.25 4.04 -5.42
C ALA A 103 8.01 4.64 -6.81
N GLU A 104 8.84 4.27 -7.77
CA GLU A 104 8.77 4.67 -9.16
C GLU A 104 9.19 3.52 -10.09
N TYR A 105 8.27 3.10 -10.95
CA TYR A 105 8.59 2.16 -12.02
C TYR A 105 9.25 2.88 -13.20
N SER A 106 10.32 2.31 -13.72
CA SER A 106 11.05 2.83 -14.87
C SER A 106 11.40 1.73 -15.89
N GLY A 107 11.95 2.11 -17.05
CA GLY A 107 12.31 1.17 -18.10
C GLY A 107 11.13 0.70 -18.97
N ASN A 108 11.20 -0.55 -19.44
CA ASN A 108 10.21 -1.12 -20.36
C ASN A 108 9.47 -2.30 -19.70
N ASN A 109 8.37 -2.01 -19.00
CA ASN A 109 7.53 -3.01 -18.34
C ASN A 109 6.05 -2.55 -18.28
N VAL A 110 5.15 -3.40 -17.75
CA VAL A 110 3.70 -3.16 -17.67
C VAL A 110 3.28 -2.00 -16.76
N PHE A 111 4.19 -1.47 -15.93
CA PHE A 111 3.95 -0.33 -15.03
C PHE A 111 4.49 0.99 -15.59
N VAL A 112 5.04 0.98 -16.80
CA VAL A 112 5.49 2.15 -17.54
C VAL A 112 4.67 2.28 -18.81
N SER A 113 4.11 3.46 -19.04
CA SER A 113 3.28 3.70 -20.22
C SER A 113 4.09 3.64 -21.51
N ASN A 114 3.58 2.88 -22.47
CA ASN A 114 4.11 2.78 -23.82
C ASN A 114 3.06 3.23 -24.86
N PRO A 115 2.99 4.54 -25.14
CA PRO A 115 2.03 5.10 -26.09
C PRO A 115 2.10 4.42 -27.46
N GLY A 116 0.94 4.03 -27.99
CA GLY A 116 0.82 3.32 -29.28
C GLY A 116 0.91 1.80 -29.17
N SER A 117 1.42 1.26 -28.05
CA SER A 117 1.36 -0.17 -27.74
C SER A 117 0.35 -0.50 -26.66
N ASP A 118 0.21 0.36 -25.65
CA ASP A 118 -0.72 0.15 -24.55
C ASP A 118 -2.18 0.29 -25.01
N THR A 119 -3.02 -0.52 -24.39
CA THR A 119 -4.44 -0.65 -24.72
C THR A 119 -5.30 -0.57 -23.46
N ILE A 120 -6.47 0.05 -23.58
CA ILE A 120 -7.43 0.10 -22.48
C ILE A 120 -7.97 -1.30 -22.20
N LEU A 121 -8.29 -2.08 -23.23
CA LEU A 121 -8.77 -3.46 -23.09
C LEU A 121 -7.78 -4.40 -23.74
N SER A 122 -7.50 -5.52 -23.07
CA SER A 122 -6.70 -6.59 -23.66
C SER A 122 -7.39 -7.16 -24.90
N GLN A 123 -6.61 -7.73 -25.82
CA GLN A 123 -7.16 -8.38 -27.02
C GLN A 123 -8.18 -9.47 -26.68
N LYS A 124 -7.96 -10.20 -25.57
CA LYS A 124 -8.90 -11.18 -25.06
C LYS A 124 -10.22 -10.52 -24.62
N ALA A 125 -10.15 -9.45 -23.83
CA ALA A 125 -11.34 -8.73 -23.37
C ALA A 125 -12.15 -8.13 -24.53
N LEU A 126 -11.47 -7.58 -25.54
CA LEU A 126 -12.10 -7.12 -26.78
C LEU A 126 -12.80 -8.25 -27.53
N GLY A 127 -12.15 -9.41 -27.66
CA GLY A 127 -12.72 -10.59 -28.28
C GLY A 127 -13.94 -11.16 -27.56
N ASP A 128 -13.88 -11.22 -26.23
CA ASP A 128 -14.98 -11.70 -25.37
C ASP A 128 -16.19 -10.77 -25.47
N LEU A 129 -15.96 -9.46 -25.43
CA LEU A 129 -17.00 -8.44 -25.62
C LEU A 129 -17.63 -8.50 -27.02
N ALA A 130 -16.81 -8.62 -28.07
CA ALA A 130 -17.29 -8.75 -29.43
C ALA A 130 -18.15 -10.02 -29.59
N THR A 131 -17.72 -11.14 -29.00
CA THR A 131 -18.46 -12.40 -29.03
C THR A 131 -19.82 -12.28 -28.33
N SER A 132 -19.86 -11.70 -27.13
CA SER A 132 -21.11 -11.43 -26.40
C SER A 132 -22.05 -10.52 -27.19
N SER A 133 -21.52 -9.46 -27.81
CA SER A 133 -22.30 -8.53 -28.63
C SER A 133 -22.88 -9.23 -29.86
N ILE A 134 -22.06 -10.02 -30.57
CA ILE A 134 -22.49 -10.84 -31.71
C ILE A 134 -23.59 -11.81 -31.30
N GLN A 135 -23.48 -12.49 -30.15
CA GLN A 135 -24.51 -13.40 -29.66
C GLN A 135 -25.85 -12.69 -29.40
N LYS A 136 -25.84 -11.48 -28.83
CA LYS A 136 -27.06 -10.66 -28.68
C LYS A 136 -27.69 -10.33 -30.03
N LEU A 137 -26.89 -10.03 -31.05
CA LEU A 137 -27.38 -9.74 -32.40
C LEU A 137 -27.94 -10.99 -33.10
N VAL A 138 -27.32 -12.16 -32.88
CA VAL A 138 -27.85 -13.45 -33.34
C VAL A 138 -29.23 -13.71 -32.72
N GLN A 139 -29.39 -13.47 -31.41
CA GLN A 139 -30.68 -13.58 -30.74
C GLN A 139 -31.71 -12.58 -31.30
N ALA A 140 -31.32 -11.31 -31.48
CA ALA A 140 -32.18 -10.27 -32.05
C ALA A 140 -32.56 -10.50 -33.52
N SER A 141 -31.77 -11.30 -34.24
CA SER A 141 -32.06 -11.71 -35.62
C SER A 141 -33.24 -12.69 -35.70
N GLY A 142 -33.56 -13.41 -34.62
CA GLY A 142 -34.67 -14.35 -34.57
C GLY A 142 -34.61 -15.41 -35.68
N SER A 143 -35.75 -15.71 -36.31
CA SER A 143 -35.86 -16.71 -37.38
C SER A 143 -35.13 -16.34 -38.67
N ALA A 144 -34.72 -15.08 -38.85
CA ALA A 144 -34.02 -14.63 -40.05
C ALA A 144 -32.54 -15.05 -40.08
N PHE A 145 -31.96 -15.43 -38.93
CA PHE A 145 -30.53 -15.74 -38.83
C PHE A 145 -30.15 -17.04 -39.55
N THR A 146 -30.86 -18.14 -39.32
CA THR A 146 -30.52 -19.46 -39.86
C THR A 146 -30.51 -19.50 -41.40
N PRO A 147 -31.51 -18.94 -42.10
CA PRO A 147 -31.48 -18.87 -43.56
C PRO A 147 -30.28 -18.07 -44.10
N ALA A 148 -30.00 -16.91 -43.49
CA ALA A 148 -28.86 -16.07 -43.88
C ALA A 148 -27.52 -16.78 -43.64
N LEU A 149 -27.39 -17.51 -42.52
CA LEU A 149 -26.19 -18.28 -42.23
C LEU A 149 -25.95 -19.40 -43.24
N ILE A 150 -27.01 -20.11 -43.65
CA ILE A 150 -26.92 -21.14 -44.69
C ILE A 150 -26.48 -20.53 -46.03
N GLU A 151 -26.96 -19.32 -46.35
CA GLU A 151 -26.57 -18.64 -47.58
C GLU A 151 -25.09 -18.23 -47.57
N VAL A 152 -24.62 -17.62 -46.48
CA VAL A 152 -23.23 -17.20 -46.34
C VAL A 152 -22.28 -18.40 -46.32
N THR A 153 -22.62 -19.47 -45.59
CA THR A 153 -21.79 -20.70 -45.52
C THR A 153 -21.72 -21.44 -46.86
N LYS A 154 -22.77 -21.39 -47.69
CA LYS A 154 -22.71 -21.89 -49.07
C LYS A 154 -21.72 -21.13 -49.94
N VAL A 155 -21.58 -19.81 -49.73
CA VAL A 155 -20.64 -18.97 -50.49
C VAL A 155 -19.20 -19.19 -50.02
N THR A 156 -18.97 -19.39 -48.73
CA THR A 156 -17.63 -19.61 -48.15
C THR A 156 -17.17 -21.07 -48.20
N GLY A 157 -18.08 -22.02 -48.45
CA GLY A 157 -17.81 -23.45 -48.40
C GLY A 157 -17.72 -24.03 -46.97
N GLY A 158 -18.27 -23.32 -45.97
CA GLY A 158 -18.24 -23.72 -44.56
C GLY A 158 -19.40 -24.62 -44.13
N ASP A 159 -19.33 -25.11 -42.88
CA ASP A 159 -20.37 -25.93 -42.24
C ASP A 159 -21.31 -25.05 -41.40
N PRO A 160 -22.60 -24.92 -41.74
CA PRO A 160 -23.56 -24.11 -40.99
C PRO A 160 -23.82 -24.62 -39.56
N THR A 161 -23.44 -25.85 -39.23
CA THR A 161 -23.50 -26.38 -37.86
C THR A 161 -22.28 -25.98 -37.02
N LYS A 162 -21.22 -25.47 -37.66
CA LYS A 162 -19.97 -25.00 -37.05
C LYS A 162 -19.46 -23.72 -37.73
N PRO A 163 -20.26 -22.64 -37.74
CA PRO A 163 -19.91 -21.43 -38.47
C PRO A 163 -18.72 -20.71 -37.83
N THR A 164 -17.85 -20.15 -38.66
CA THR A 164 -16.80 -19.22 -38.25
C THR A 164 -17.39 -17.87 -37.85
N GLN A 165 -16.64 -17.08 -37.06
CA GLN A 165 -17.09 -15.74 -36.65
C GLN A 165 -17.34 -14.81 -37.86
N THR A 166 -16.54 -14.95 -38.93
CA THR A 166 -16.72 -14.21 -40.19
C THR A 166 -18.04 -14.57 -40.87
N GLU A 167 -18.42 -15.84 -40.89
CA GLU A 167 -19.71 -16.30 -41.45
C GLU A 167 -20.89 -15.83 -40.61
N ILE A 168 -20.75 -15.82 -39.27
CA ILE A 168 -21.77 -15.26 -38.37
C ILE A 168 -21.95 -13.76 -38.64
N LEU A 169 -20.86 -12.99 -38.75
CA LEU A 169 -20.90 -11.57 -39.09
C LEU A 169 -21.53 -11.32 -40.47
N GLY A 170 -21.19 -12.14 -41.47
CA GLY A 170 -21.79 -12.07 -42.80
C GLY A 170 -23.30 -12.36 -42.76
N ALA A 171 -23.74 -13.34 -41.98
CA ALA A 171 -25.16 -13.65 -41.79
C ALA A 171 -25.90 -12.49 -41.13
N LEU A 172 -25.33 -11.88 -40.09
CA LEU A 172 -25.89 -10.69 -39.45
C LEU A 172 -25.98 -9.49 -40.41
N GLN A 173 -25.00 -9.32 -41.30
CA GLN A 173 -25.04 -8.30 -42.36
C GLN A 173 -26.18 -8.55 -43.35
N GLN A 174 -26.41 -9.80 -43.77
CA GLN A 174 -27.56 -10.15 -44.61
C GLN A 174 -28.89 -9.91 -43.90
N VAL A 175 -29.01 -10.27 -42.61
CA VAL A 175 -30.20 -10.00 -41.80
C VAL A 175 -30.48 -8.49 -41.69
N ALA A 176 -29.44 -7.68 -41.48
CA ALA A 176 -29.56 -6.23 -41.49
C ALA A 176 -30.01 -5.68 -42.86
N ALA A 177 -29.42 -6.18 -43.95
CA ALA A 177 -29.80 -5.80 -45.32
C ALA A 177 -31.24 -6.21 -45.67
N GLY A 178 -31.73 -7.31 -45.07
CA GLY A 178 -33.12 -7.77 -45.16
C GLY A 178 -34.14 -6.92 -44.38
N GLY A 179 -33.72 -5.80 -43.77
CA GLY A 179 -34.61 -4.83 -43.12
C GLY A 179 -34.69 -4.94 -41.60
N ASN A 180 -33.91 -5.82 -40.95
CA ASN A 180 -33.85 -5.88 -39.49
C ASN A 180 -33.03 -4.69 -38.94
N THR A 181 -33.74 -3.63 -38.54
CA THR A 181 -33.14 -2.38 -38.07
C THR A 181 -32.40 -2.53 -36.74
N THR A 182 -32.83 -3.43 -35.85
CA THR A 182 -32.13 -3.73 -34.58
C THR A 182 -30.75 -4.34 -34.84
N VAL A 183 -30.66 -5.32 -35.73
CA VAL A 183 -29.39 -5.96 -36.10
C VAL A 183 -28.48 -4.97 -36.84
N GLY A 184 -29.03 -4.19 -37.77
CA GLY A 184 -28.28 -3.15 -38.49
C GLY A 184 -27.72 -2.06 -37.57
N ALA A 185 -28.52 -1.56 -36.64
CA ALA A 185 -28.08 -0.59 -35.64
C ALA A 185 -27.02 -1.19 -34.71
N GLY A 186 -27.21 -2.45 -34.27
CA GLY A 186 -26.28 -3.15 -33.40
C GLY A 186 -24.93 -3.45 -34.04
N LEU A 187 -24.89 -3.83 -35.32
CA LEU A 187 -23.65 -4.02 -36.06
C LEU A 187 -22.89 -2.69 -36.22
N THR A 188 -23.62 -1.61 -36.53
CA THR A 188 -23.05 -0.26 -36.59
C THR A 188 -22.49 0.17 -35.23
N ALA A 189 -23.20 -0.12 -34.15
CA ALA A 189 -22.74 0.16 -32.79
C ALA A 189 -21.46 -0.62 -32.46
N LEU A 190 -21.41 -1.92 -32.76
CA LEU A 190 -20.23 -2.76 -32.54
C LEU A 190 -18.98 -2.19 -33.27
N GLN A 191 -19.11 -1.85 -34.55
CA GLN A 191 -18.02 -1.26 -35.34
C GLN A 191 -17.58 0.09 -34.79
N LYS A 192 -18.52 0.97 -34.43
CA LYS A 192 -18.22 2.28 -33.83
C LYS A 192 -17.53 2.15 -32.48
N THR A 193 -17.99 1.24 -31.62
CA THR A 193 -17.38 0.97 -30.31
C THR A 193 -15.94 0.49 -30.47
N GLN A 194 -15.67 -0.45 -31.38
CA GLN A 194 -14.30 -0.94 -31.62
C GLN A 194 -13.37 0.18 -32.13
N ALA A 195 -13.82 0.97 -33.10
CA ALA A 195 -13.03 2.10 -33.63
C ALA A 195 -12.78 3.16 -32.55
N ALA A 196 -13.77 3.43 -31.70
CA ALA A 196 -13.66 4.40 -30.64
C ALA A 196 -12.76 3.92 -29.49
N ILE A 197 -12.76 2.63 -29.13
CA ILE A 197 -11.79 2.07 -28.17
C ILE A 197 -10.36 2.21 -28.70
N ASN A 198 -10.13 1.90 -29.98
CA ASN A 198 -8.83 2.07 -30.60
C ASN A 198 -8.37 3.54 -30.60
N ALA A 199 -9.28 4.48 -30.86
CA ALA A 199 -8.99 5.91 -30.77
C ALA A 199 -8.69 6.35 -29.33
N ALA A 200 -9.42 5.80 -28.36
CA ALA A 200 -9.28 6.10 -26.95
C ALA A 200 -7.92 5.67 -26.37
N ASN A 201 -7.27 4.65 -26.94
CA ASN A 201 -5.90 4.26 -26.55
C ASN A 201 -4.88 5.41 -26.70
N ASN A 202 -5.12 6.39 -27.57
CA ASN A 202 -4.25 7.57 -27.73
C ASN A 202 -4.37 8.59 -26.58
N TYR A 203 -5.31 8.40 -25.65
CA TYR A 203 -5.53 9.24 -24.48
C TYR A 203 -4.96 8.63 -23.19
N LEU A 204 -4.27 7.49 -23.29
CA LEU A 204 -3.54 6.92 -22.17
C LEU A 204 -2.36 7.83 -21.76
N GLY A 205 -1.96 7.72 -20.49
CA GLY A 205 -0.89 8.53 -19.91
C GLY A 205 0.50 8.27 -20.49
N THR A 206 1.50 8.98 -19.96
CA THR A 206 2.92 8.78 -20.29
C THR A 206 3.77 8.70 -19.02
N GLY A 207 4.95 8.07 -19.11
CA GLY A 207 5.87 7.90 -17.98
C GLY A 207 5.62 6.64 -17.15
N GLY A 208 6.30 6.55 -16.00
CA GLY A 208 6.21 5.43 -15.07
C GLY A 208 5.13 5.59 -14.00
N THR A 209 4.69 4.47 -13.44
CA THR A 209 3.84 4.47 -12.24
C THR A 209 4.65 4.94 -11.04
N LYS A 210 4.07 5.81 -10.22
CA LYS A 210 4.74 6.42 -9.07
C LYS A 210 3.80 6.52 -7.88
N VAL A 211 4.34 6.35 -6.69
CA VAL A 211 3.67 6.69 -5.45
C VAL A 211 4.66 7.36 -4.51
N LYS A 212 4.21 8.43 -3.87
CA LYS A 212 4.91 9.05 -2.74
C LYS A 212 3.89 9.40 -1.68
N VAL A 213 4.01 8.81 -0.50
CA VAL A 213 3.14 9.08 0.64
C VAL A 213 4.02 9.35 1.85
N ASP A 214 3.71 10.39 2.58
CA ASP A 214 4.38 10.72 3.83
C ASP A 214 3.34 11.04 4.89
N THR A 215 3.60 10.54 6.10
CA THR A 215 2.84 10.93 7.28
C THR A 215 3.75 11.49 8.35
N GLN A 216 3.24 12.46 9.10
CA GLN A 216 3.90 13.01 10.27
C GLN A 216 3.00 12.81 11.47
N ASN A 217 3.58 12.52 12.62
CA ASN A 217 2.83 12.20 13.80
C ASN A 217 3.42 12.91 15.03
N LEU A 218 2.55 13.50 15.84
CA LEU A 218 2.90 14.19 17.06
C LEU A 218 2.01 13.68 18.20
N SER A 219 2.60 12.92 19.11
CA SER A 219 1.90 12.32 20.24
C SER A 219 2.18 13.11 21.52
N PHE A 220 1.12 13.48 22.23
CA PHE A 220 1.18 14.09 23.55
C PHE A 220 0.79 13.02 24.58
N VAL A 221 1.70 12.69 25.49
CA VAL A 221 1.55 11.54 26.38
C VAL A 221 1.57 11.98 27.84
N PHE A 222 0.50 11.73 28.57
CA PHE A 222 0.40 11.97 29.99
C PHE A 222 0.54 10.65 30.73
N GLY A 223 1.49 10.58 31.67
CA GLY A 223 1.78 9.38 32.45
C GLY A 223 1.41 9.56 33.92
N TYR A 224 0.93 8.48 34.52
CA TYR A 224 0.62 8.34 35.93
C TYR A 224 1.23 7.04 36.48
N GLN A 225 2.18 7.18 37.40
CA GLN A 225 2.93 6.13 38.04
C GLN A 225 2.55 6.04 39.53
N PRO A 226 1.44 5.36 39.89
CA PRO A 226 0.98 5.28 41.29
C PRO A 226 1.96 4.53 42.20
N THR A 227 2.73 3.60 41.64
CA THR A 227 3.74 2.81 42.34
C THR A 227 4.99 2.72 41.49
N LYS A 228 6.13 2.32 42.08
CA LYS A 228 7.36 2.07 41.30
C LYS A 228 7.21 1.02 40.20
N ASN A 229 6.17 0.17 40.28
CA ASN A 229 5.95 -0.96 39.39
C ASN A 229 4.94 -0.70 38.28
N PHE A 230 3.97 0.18 38.47
CA PHE A 230 2.90 0.42 37.49
C PHE A 230 2.98 1.83 36.94
N ASN A 231 2.92 1.97 35.61
CA ASN A 231 2.80 3.24 34.92
C ASN A 231 1.67 3.17 33.89
N PHE A 232 0.69 4.06 33.99
CA PHE A 232 -0.42 4.19 33.05
C PHE A 232 -0.21 5.45 32.23
N TYR A 233 -0.52 5.42 30.94
CA TYR A 233 -0.35 6.58 30.10
C TYR A 233 -1.40 6.68 29.00
N ALA A 234 -1.74 7.90 28.63
CA ALA A 234 -2.66 8.18 27.54
C ALA A 234 -2.45 9.59 27.00
N GLY A 235 -2.96 9.86 25.80
CA GLY A 235 -3.11 11.21 25.32
C GLY A 235 -3.40 11.32 23.83
N PRO A 236 -3.61 12.57 23.35
CA PRO A 236 -4.00 12.83 21.98
C PRO A 236 -2.80 12.67 21.03
N VAL A 237 -3.14 12.34 19.79
CA VAL A 237 -2.19 12.17 18.69
C VAL A 237 -2.66 13.02 17.51
N LEU A 238 -1.80 13.89 17.00
CA LEU A 238 -2.04 14.63 15.77
C LEU A 238 -1.23 14.00 14.64
N GLN A 239 -1.88 13.70 13.53
CA GLN A 239 -1.24 13.11 12.37
C GLN A 239 -1.50 13.96 11.13
N THR A 240 -0.51 14.14 10.27
CA THR A 240 -0.70 14.68 8.93
C THR A 240 -0.43 13.62 7.87
N VAL A 241 -1.16 13.70 6.76
CA VAL A 241 -1.00 12.82 5.59
C VAL A 241 -0.87 13.70 4.36
N LYS A 242 0.13 13.42 3.52
CA LYS A 242 0.27 13.98 2.17
C LYS A 242 0.69 12.87 1.20
N GLY A 243 0.33 13.01 -0.06
CA GLY A 243 0.79 12.03 -1.03
C GLY A 243 0.45 12.36 -2.48
N ASN A 244 1.14 11.66 -3.38
CA ASN A 244 0.90 11.72 -4.81
C ASN A 244 0.93 10.30 -5.37
N VAL A 245 0.00 9.98 -6.26
CA VAL A 245 -0.05 8.71 -6.98
C VAL A 245 -0.22 9.01 -8.47
N SER A 246 0.57 8.34 -9.30
CA SER A 246 0.46 8.34 -10.75
C SER A 246 0.43 6.89 -11.23
N LEU A 247 -0.66 6.46 -11.88
CA LEU A 247 -0.75 5.12 -12.46
C LEU A 247 -0.46 5.19 -13.96
N ARG A 248 0.44 4.32 -14.45
CA ARG A 248 0.92 4.29 -15.84
C ARG A 248 1.19 2.86 -16.30
N GLY A 249 1.11 2.63 -17.60
CA GLY A 249 1.40 1.33 -18.19
C GLY A 249 0.20 0.41 -18.33
N GLN A 250 0.38 -0.61 -19.16
CA GLN A 250 -0.63 -1.60 -19.54
C GLN A 250 -1.33 -2.28 -18.36
N ALA A 251 -0.66 -2.44 -17.21
CA ALA A 251 -1.24 -3.06 -16.02
C ALA A 251 -2.51 -2.33 -15.53
N TYR A 252 -2.58 -1.01 -15.71
CA TYR A 252 -3.67 -0.19 -15.19
C TYR A 252 -4.78 0.09 -16.20
N SER A 253 -4.70 -0.42 -17.43
CA SER A 253 -5.80 -0.33 -18.41
C SER A 253 -6.26 1.13 -18.58
N LEU A 254 -7.55 1.44 -18.43
CA LEU A 254 -8.11 2.79 -18.52
C LEU A 254 -7.55 3.78 -17.48
N TYR A 255 -6.96 3.28 -16.39
CA TYR A 255 -6.29 4.09 -15.37
C TYR A 255 -4.84 4.43 -15.72
N ASN A 256 -4.30 3.95 -16.86
CA ASN A 256 -3.03 4.46 -17.38
C ASN A 256 -3.20 5.94 -17.74
N GLY A 257 -2.59 6.82 -16.95
CA GLY A 257 -2.80 8.27 -17.00
C GLY A 257 -3.72 8.82 -15.91
N TYR A 258 -3.92 8.07 -14.82
CA TYR A 258 -4.52 8.54 -13.58
C TYR A 258 -3.48 9.24 -12.70
N ASP A 259 -3.83 10.39 -12.15
CA ASP A 259 -3.05 11.12 -11.17
C ASP A 259 -3.95 11.55 -10.00
N ALA A 260 -3.44 11.37 -8.78
CA ALA A 260 -4.07 11.80 -7.55
C ALA A 260 -3.07 12.58 -6.70
N SER A 261 -3.37 13.84 -6.40
CA SER A 261 -2.58 14.67 -5.48
C SER A 261 -3.37 14.95 -4.20
N ILE A 262 -2.85 14.44 -3.09
CA ILE A 262 -3.39 14.58 -1.75
C ILE A 262 -2.60 15.71 -1.08
N LYS A 263 -3.25 16.88 -0.98
CA LYS A 263 -2.72 18.00 -0.18
C LYS A 263 -2.58 17.58 1.27
N GLU A 264 -1.57 18.14 1.96
CA GLU A 264 -1.37 17.87 3.38
C GLU A 264 -2.65 18.16 4.17
N THR A 265 -3.13 17.14 4.86
CA THR A 265 -4.34 17.18 5.69
C THR A 265 -4.02 16.65 7.07
N THR A 266 -4.78 17.08 8.08
CA THR A 266 -4.55 16.75 9.49
C THR A 266 -5.73 15.98 10.05
N GLY A 267 -5.42 14.91 10.79
CA GLY A 267 -6.35 14.10 11.57
C GLY A 267 -5.92 14.04 13.03
N ALA A 268 -6.87 13.68 13.90
CA ALA A 268 -6.63 13.52 15.33
C ALA A 268 -7.05 12.12 15.79
N GLY A 269 -6.21 11.50 16.60
CA GLY A 269 -6.46 10.23 17.26
C GLY A 269 -6.02 10.27 18.72
N TRP A 270 -5.88 9.09 19.31
CA TRP A 270 -5.43 8.95 20.69
C TRP A 270 -4.62 7.67 20.89
N LEU A 271 -3.81 7.66 21.94
CA LEU A 271 -3.13 6.48 22.42
C LEU A 271 -3.40 6.27 23.91
N ALA A 272 -3.37 5.01 24.32
CA ALA A 272 -3.43 4.64 25.74
C ALA A 272 -2.64 3.36 25.98
N GLY A 273 -2.09 3.21 27.18
CA GLY A 273 -1.32 2.04 27.54
C GLY A 273 -1.01 1.93 29.01
N ALA A 274 -0.42 0.79 29.35
CA ALA A 274 0.03 0.47 30.70
C ALA A 274 1.36 -0.26 30.63
N ALA A 275 2.22 0.00 31.61
CA ALA A 275 3.50 -0.66 31.79
C ALA A 275 3.62 -1.19 33.21
N TYR A 276 4.13 -2.42 33.31
CA TYR A 276 4.59 -3.04 34.54
C TYR A 276 6.10 -3.17 34.51
N GLN A 277 6.79 -2.76 35.58
CA GLN A 277 8.24 -2.77 35.66
C GLN A 277 8.73 -3.27 37.02
N ILE A 278 9.84 -4.00 37.00
CA ILE A 278 10.61 -4.35 38.18
C ILE A 278 12.05 -3.86 37.94
N PRO A 279 12.36 -2.61 38.33
CA PRO A 279 13.65 -1.99 38.05
C PRO A 279 14.85 -2.80 38.56
N GLU A 280 14.68 -3.54 39.65
CA GLU A 280 15.72 -4.34 40.29
C GLU A 280 16.25 -5.49 39.42
N ILE A 281 15.44 -5.95 38.46
CA ILE A 281 15.82 -6.99 37.48
C ILE A 281 15.75 -6.47 36.04
N ALA A 282 15.68 -5.14 35.86
CA ALA A 282 15.50 -4.49 34.57
C ALA A 282 14.32 -5.05 33.75
N LEU A 283 13.26 -5.52 34.42
CA LEU A 283 12.06 -6.02 33.77
C LEU A 283 11.13 -4.87 33.45
N ARG A 284 10.63 -4.84 32.22
CA ARG A 284 9.52 -3.99 31.80
C ARG A 284 8.66 -4.74 30.79
N ALA A 285 7.36 -4.74 31.02
CA ALA A 285 6.35 -5.18 30.07
C ALA A 285 5.38 -4.02 29.85
N SER A 286 5.06 -3.66 28.60
CA SER A 286 4.08 -2.63 28.31
C SER A 286 3.18 -3.01 27.15
N VAL A 287 1.95 -2.52 27.20
CA VAL A 287 0.98 -2.56 26.11
C VAL A 287 0.57 -1.14 25.75
N THR A 288 0.60 -0.82 24.47
CA THR A 288 0.13 0.48 23.94
C THR A 288 -0.85 0.22 22.81
N TYR A 289 -2.04 0.79 22.92
CA TYR A 289 -3.01 0.87 21.83
C TYR A 289 -2.99 2.27 21.22
N ARG A 290 -3.13 2.34 19.90
CA ARG A 290 -3.33 3.57 19.13
C ARG A 290 -4.57 3.46 18.27
N SER A 291 -5.43 4.47 18.32
CA SER A 291 -6.64 4.52 17.50
C SER A 291 -6.30 4.66 16.03
N GLU A 292 -7.25 4.28 15.18
CA GLU A 292 -7.31 4.75 13.80
C GLU A 292 -7.44 6.28 13.76
N ILE A 293 -7.05 6.89 12.64
CA ILE A 293 -7.14 8.34 12.44
C ILE A 293 -7.73 8.64 11.06
N ASP A 294 -8.86 9.33 11.05
CA ASP A 294 -9.53 9.79 9.85
C ASP A 294 -8.96 11.11 9.33
N HIS A 295 -8.70 11.15 8.02
CA HIS A 295 -8.27 12.33 7.28
C HIS A 295 -9.27 12.59 6.15
N LYS A 296 -10.02 13.69 6.25
CA LYS A 296 -10.98 14.09 5.20
C LYS A 296 -10.35 15.10 4.26
N VAL A 297 -10.23 14.75 2.98
CA VAL A 297 -9.51 15.56 2.00
C VAL A 297 -10.23 15.59 0.65
N ASN A 298 -10.16 16.72 -0.03
CA ASN A 298 -10.50 16.81 -1.45
C ASN A 298 -9.23 16.49 -2.24
N ILE A 299 -9.16 15.29 -2.80
CA ILE A 299 -8.03 14.85 -3.62
C ILE A 299 -8.15 15.52 -4.99
N ASP A 300 -7.04 16.08 -5.49
CA ASP A 300 -7.00 16.57 -6.86
C ASP A 300 -6.74 15.39 -7.79
N GLU A 301 -7.78 14.98 -8.51
CA GLU A 301 -7.77 13.78 -9.35
C GLU A 301 -7.91 14.12 -10.83
N ASN A 302 -6.95 13.66 -11.63
CA ASN A 302 -7.00 13.70 -13.08
C ASN A 302 -6.98 12.28 -13.64
N LEU A 303 -7.77 12.04 -14.69
CA LEU A 303 -7.77 10.78 -15.40
C LEU A 303 -7.80 11.08 -16.90
N SER A 304 -6.69 10.77 -17.57
CA SER A 304 -6.43 11.20 -18.96
C SER A 304 -7.54 10.76 -19.93
N ILE A 305 -8.10 9.56 -19.73
CA ILE A 305 -9.16 9.01 -20.59
C ILE A 305 -10.46 9.82 -20.55
N LEU A 306 -10.71 10.60 -19.49
CA LEU A 306 -11.91 11.45 -19.39
C LEU A 306 -11.89 12.62 -20.40
N ASN A 307 -10.73 12.92 -20.98
CA ASN A 307 -10.59 13.93 -22.04
C ASN A 307 -10.96 13.40 -23.43
N PHE A 308 -11.24 12.10 -23.58
CA PHE A 308 -11.65 11.51 -24.86
C PHE A 308 -13.09 11.91 -25.22
N PRO A 309 -13.33 12.67 -26.32
CA PRO A 309 -14.68 13.14 -26.66
C PRO A 309 -15.69 12.03 -26.93
N GLY A 310 -15.21 10.87 -27.38
CA GLY A 310 -16.04 9.70 -27.68
C GLY A 310 -16.36 8.80 -26.48
N LEU A 311 -15.91 9.15 -25.27
CA LEU A 311 -15.99 8.26 -24.10
C LEU A 311 -17.43 7.83 -23.78
N THR A 312 -18.38 8.76 -23.78
CA THR A 312 -19.79 8.47 -23.51
C THR A 312 -20.35 7.45 -24.50
N SER A 313 -20.01 7.58 -25.79
CA SER A 313 -20.45 6.65 -26.83
C SER A 313 -19.83 5.28 -26.68
N VAL A 314 -18.54 5.20 -26.28
CA VAL A 314 -17.87 3.93 -25.97
C VAL A 314 -18.55 3.25 -24.79
N LEU A 315 -18.70 3.96 -23.67
CA LEU A 315 -19.26 3.38 -22.45
C LEU A 315 -20.72 2.95 -22.66
N ALA A 316 -21.51 3.71 -23.41
CA ALA A 316 -22.86 3.29 -23.82
C ALA A 316 -22.83 2.02 -24.68
N GLY A 317 -21.87 1.90 -25.60
CA GLY A 317 -21.64 0.69 -26.40
C GLY A 317 -21.15 -0.52 -25.60
N LEU A 318 -20.62 -0.29 -24.39
CA LEU A 318 -20.23 -1.30 -23.41
C LEU A 318 -21.35 -1.60 -22.39
N ASP A 319 -22.58 -1.15 -22.65
CA ASP A 319 -23.74 -1.28 -21.77
C ASP A 319 -23.54 -0.64 -20.37
N VAL A 320 -22.68 0.37 -20.24
CA VAL A 320 -22.52 1.13 -18.99
C VAL A 320 -23.73 2.05 -18.79
N PRO A 321 -24.45 1.98 -17.64
CA PRO A 321 -25.64 2.79 -17.41
C PRO A 321 -25.35 4.30 -17.41
N ALA A 322 -26.20 5.08 -18.07
CA ALA A 322 -26.06 6.54 -18.18
C ALA A 322 -25.97 7.27 -16.83
N SER A 323 -26.60 6.75 -15.78
CA SER A 323 -26.50 7.29 -14.41
C SER A 323 -25.08 7.22 -13.84
N LYS A 324 -24.32 6.17 -14.16
CA LYS A 324 -22.92 6.03 -13.74
C LYS A 324 -22.00 6.98 -14.50
N LEU A 325 -22.33 7.31 -15.76
CA LEU A 325 -21.56 8.24 -16.59
C LEU A 325 -21.58 9.68 -16.05
N GLN A 326 -22.73 10.12 -15.52
CA GLN A 326 -22.87 11.45 -14.93
C GLN A 326 -22.07 11.60 -13.62
N ALA A 327 -21.93 10.51 -12.85
CA ALA A 327 -21.22 10.51 -11.58
C ALA A 327 -19.69 10.64 -11.73
N ILE A 328 -19.11 10.22 -12.86
CA ILE A 328 -17.66 10.26 -13.11
C ILE A 328 -17.09 11.69 -13.09
N ASN A 329 -17.89 12.69 -13.47
CA ASN A 329 -17.47 14.10 -13.49
C ASN A 329 -17.74 14.84 -12.17
N SER A 330 -18.26 14.14 -11.15
CA SER A 330 -18.52 14.76 -9.85
C SER A 330 -17.25 14.85 -9.00
N SER A 331 -17.17 15.89 -8.17
CA SER A 331 -16.13 16.04 -7.15
C SER A 331 -16.70 15.68 -5.78
N GLY A 332 -15.85 15.17 -4.90
CA GLY A 332 -16.25 14.75 -3.57
C GLY A 332 -15.06 14.65 -2.61
N LYS A 333 -15.39 14.53 -1.31
CA LYS A 333 -14.40 14.29 -0.27
C LYS A 333 -14.04 12.80 -0.24
N THR A 334 -12.75 12.52 -0.07
CA THR A 334 -12.23 11.21 0.26
C THR A 334 -11.88 11.19 1.74
N THR A 335 -12.21 10.10 2.44
CA THR A 335 -11.71 9.83 3.79
C THR A 335 -10.58 8.83 3.66
N ILE A 336 -9.42 9.15 4.22
CA ILE A 336 -8.28 8.24 4.37
C ILE A 336 -8.17 7.92 5.85
N THR A 337 -8.28 6.65 6.22
CA THR A 337 -8.22 6.21 7.62
C THR A 337 -6.92 5.46 7.84
N THR A 338 -6.00 6.02 8.64
CA THR A 338 -4.77 5.30 9.00
C THR A 338 -5.09 4.25 10.08
N PRO A 339 -4.42 3.09 10.06
CA PRO A 339 -4.85 1.93 10.83
C PRO A 339 -4.60 2.10 12.33
N GLN A 340 -5.46 1.47 13.13
CA GLN A 340 -5.21 1.23 14.55
C GLN A 340 -4.08 0.21 14.75
N SER A 341 -3.40 0.28 15.90
CA SER A 341 -2.31 -0.66 16.23
C SER A 341 -2.20 -0.96 17.72
N VAL A 342 -1.62 -2.13 18.01
CA VAL A 342 -1.25 -2.56 19.37
C VAL A 342 0.23 -2.92 19.39
N ASN A 343 0.96 -2.34 20.33
CA ASN A 343 2.35 -2.68 20.62
C ASN A 343 2.45 -3.37 21.98
N LEU A 344 3.15 -4.49 22.02
CA LEU A 344 3.57 -5.21 23.22
C LEU A 344 5.09 -5.16 23.30
N ASP A 345 5.62 -4.51 24.32
CA ASP A 345 7.05 -4.41 24.55
C ASP A 345 7.42 -5.17 25.81
N PHE A 346 8.40 -6.05 25.71
CA PHE A 346 8.95 -6.80 26.83
C PHE A 346 10.47 -6.66 26.87
N GLN A 347 11.00 -6.45 28.06
CA GLN A 347 12.44 -6.43 28.33
C GLN A 347 12.68 -7.05 29.72
N THR A 348 13.78 -7.78 29.88
CA THR A 348 14.20 -8.29 31.18
C THR A 348 15.71 -8.49 31.28
N GLY A 349 16.28 -8.31 32.46
CA GLY A 349 17.68 -8.63 32.75
C GLY A 349 17.86 -10.14 32.83
N ILE A 350 18.73 -10.69 31.98
CA ILE A 350 19.02 -12.14 31.94
C ILE A 350 20.37 -12.49 32.55
N MET A 351 21.26 -11.50 32.66
CA MET A 351 22.60 -11.61 33.24
C MET A 351 23.08 -10.20 33.60
N ALA A 352 24.12 -10.10 34.43
CA ALA A 352 24.79 -8.82 34.67
C ALA A 352 25.09 -8.09 33.35
N ASP A 353 24.72 -6.82 33.29
CA ASP A 353 24.91 -5.95 32.13
C ASP A 353 24.27 -6.45 30.82
N THR A 354 23.34 -7.41 30.88
CA THR A 354 22.74 -8.05 29.71
C THR A 354 21.22 -8.16 29.84
N VAL A 355 20.50 -7.69 28.82
CA VAL A 355 19.04 -7.72 28.75
C VAL A 355 18.58 -8.48 27.51
N ALA A 356 17.50 -9.24 27.64
CA ALA A 356 16.72 -9.72 26.51
C ALA A 356 15.54 -8.77 26.29
N PHE A 357 15.13 -8.60 25.04
CA PHE A 357 13.96 -7.82 24.68
C PHE A 357 13.17 -8.49 23.55
N ALA A 358 11.88 -8.18 23.51
CA ALA A 358 10.96 -8.53 22.43
C ALA A 358 9.93 -7.41 22.25
N ASN A 359 9.73 -6.97 21.03
CA ASN A 359 8.65 -6.08 20.62
C ASN A 359 7.75 -6.87 19.68
N VAL A 360 6.45 -6.90 19.97
CA VAL A 360 5.42 -7.49 19.11
C VAL A 360 4.44 -6.39 18.76
N ARG A 361 4.11 -6.23 17.48
CA ARG A 361 3.18 -5.22 17.00
C ARG A 361 2.16 -5.82 16.06
N TRP A 362 0.90 -5.48 16.29
CA TRP A 362 -0.23 -5.77 15.41
C TRP A 362 -0.77 -4.47 14.81
N VAL A 363 -1.09 -4.49 13.52
CA VAL A 363 -1.69 -3.37 12.78
C VAL A 363 -2.86 -3.87 11.94
N ASN A 364 -4.00 -3.18 12.02
CA ASN A 364 -5.25 -3.56 11.36
C ASN A 364 -5.28 -3.13 9.89
N TRP A 365 -4.48 -3.77 9.03
CA TRP A 365 -4.40 -3.44 7.61
C TRP A 365 -5.58 -3.96 6.79
N LYS A 366 -6.27 -5.02 7.22
CA LYS A 366 -7.41 -5.58 6.46
C LYS A 366 -8.56 -4.57 6.27
N ASP A 367 -8.73 -3.64 7.22
CA ASP A 367 -9.76 -2.60 7.16
C ASP A 367 -9.24 -1.32 6.46
N PHE A 368 -7.95 -1.27 6.13
CA PHE A 368 -7.35 -0.15 5.41
C PHE A 368 -7.69 -0.24 3.92
N SER A 369 -8.27 0.82 3.40
CA SER A 369 -8.44 1.02 1.97
C SER A 369 -8.32 2.49 1.60
N ILE A 370 -7.83 2.75 0.39
CA ILE A 370 -7.84 4.08 -0.21
C ILE A 370 -8.67 4.00 -1.49
N GLN A 371 -9.75 4.77 -1.52
CA GLN A 371 -10.57 4.95 -2.71
C GLN A 371 -10.83 6.44 -2.93
N PRO A 372 -9.99 7.10 -3.76
CA PRO A 372 -10.25 8.48 -4.14
C PRO A 372 -11.62 8.60 -4.81
N TYR A 373 -12.32 9.70 -4.56
CA TYR A 373 -13.73 9.83 -4.92
C TYR A 373 -13.98 9.65 -6.43
N LYS A 374 -13.22 10.33 -7.30
CA LYS A 374 -13.38 10.23 -8.75
C LYS A 374 -12.93 8.86 -9.25
N PHE A 375 -11.83 8.33 -8.73
CA PHE A 375 -11.38 6.97 -8.99
C PHE A 375 -12.49 5.95 -8.70
N GLY A 376 -13.13 6.05 -7.52
CA GLY A 376 -14.23 5.19 -7.10
C GLY A 376 -15.43 5.27 -8.03
N LYS A 377 -15.81 6.47 -8.51
CA LYS A 377 -16.90 6.63 -9.49
C LYS A 377 -16.61 6.03 -10.84
N VAL A 378 -15.38 6.15 -11.33
CA VAL A 378 -14.96 5.44 -12.54
C VAL A 378 -14.97 3.92 -12.32
N SER A 379 -14.46 3.49 -11.16
CA SER A 379 -14.37 2.08 -10.79
C SER A 379 -15.74 1.42 -10.69
N GLU A 380 -16.71 2.07 -10.04
CA GLU A 380 -18.10 1.65 -9.99
C GLU A 380 -18.74 1.59 -11.39
N ALA A 381 -18.38 2.51 -12.30
CA ALA A 381 -18.93 2.57 -13.64
C ALA A 381 -18.48 1.41 -14.53
N VAL A 382 -17.19 1.09 -14.49
CA VAL A 382 -16.57 0.07 -15.36
C VAL A 382 -16.36 -1.27 -14.67
N GLY A 383 -16.52 -1.34 -13.36
CA GLY A 383 -16.18 -2.52 -12.56
C GLY A 383 -16.96 -3.78 -12.96
N GLY A 384 -18.20 -3.65 -13.45
CA GLY A 384 -18.96 -4.77 -14.00
C GLY A 384 -18.26 -5.50 -15.16
N LEU A 385 -17.42 -4.81 -15.92
CA LEU A 385 -16.64 -5.40 -17.03
C LEU A 385 -15.49 -6.29 -16.54
N VAL A 386 -15.09 -6.15 -15.28
CA VAL A 386 -13.99 -6.90 -14.64
C VAL A 386 -14.46 -7.69 -13.42
N GLY A 387 -15.74 -8.03 -13.35
CA GLY A 387 -16.29 -8.84 -12.25
C GLY A 387 -16.45 -8.10 -10.91
N ARG A 388 -16.39 -6.77 -10.91
CA ARG A 388 -16.50 -5.90 -9.71
C ARG A 388 -17.66 -4.91 -9.81
N PRO A 389 -18.92 -5.35 -9.74
CA PRO A 389 -20.09 -4.49 -9.98
C PRO A 389 -20.21 -3.28 -9.04
N ASN A 390 -19.58 -3.35 -7.86
CA ASN A 390 -19.56 -2.29 -6.84
C ASN A 390 -18.29 -1.41 -6.88
N GLY A 391 -17.46 -1.56 -7.92
CA GLY A 391 -16.15 -0.92 -7.97
C GLY A 391 -15.09 -1.61 -7.11
N PHE A 392 -13.95 -0.97 -6.98
CA PHE A 392 -12.76 -1.44 -6.29
C PHE A 392 -11.94 -0.27 -5.74
N ASN A 393 -11.07 -0.57 -4.80
CA ASN A 393 -10.19 0.40 -4.17
C ASN A 393 -8.89 0.57 -4.95
N LEU A 394 -8.23 1.71 -4.78
CA LEU A 394 -6.91 1.96 -5.37
C LEU A 394 -5.85 1.14 -4.63
N VAL A 395 -5.95 1.09 -3.31
CA VAL A 395 -5.12 0.27 -2.41
C VAL A 395 -6.03 -0.38 -1.38
N GLU A 396 -5.81 -1.65 -1.12
CA GLU A 396 -6.38 -2.43 -0.02
C GLU A 396 -5.43 -3.60 0.31
N TYR A 397 -5.58 -4.17 1.51
CA TYR A 397 -4.81 -5.32 1.98
C TYR A 397 -5.77 -6.42 2.45
N SER A 398 -5.40 -7.69 2.28
CA SER A 398 -6.26 -8.82 2.67
C SER A 398 -6.15 -9.18 4.14
N ASP A 399 -4.98 -8.95 4.74
CA ASP A 399 -4.66 -9.46 6.06
C ASP A 399 -4.16 -8.36 7.01
N ASP A 400 -4.30 -8.62 8.30
CA ASP A 400 -3.64 -7.83 9.33
C ASP A 400 -2.15 -8.16 9.40
N GLN A 401 -1.37 -7.17 9.81
CA GLN A 401 0.07 -7.34 9.95
C GLN A 401 0.46 -7.65 11.39
N TRP A 402 1.33 -8.65 11.54
CA TRP A 402 2.05 -8.96 12.76
C TRP A 402 3.55 -8.80 12.54
N SER A 403 4.22 -8.15 13.48
CA SER A 403 5.67 -8.02 13.47
C SER A 403 6.24 -8.36 14.84
N VAL A 404 7.42 -8.97 14.83
CA VAL A 404 8.18 -9.35 16.02
C VAL A 404 9.62 -8.92 15.83
N ASN A 405 10.19 -8.24 16.83
CA ASN A 405 11.60 -7.93 16.88
C ASN A 405 12.16 -8.31 18.25
N ALA A 406 13.07 -9.28 18.30
CA ALA A 406 13.62 -9.80 19.53
C ALA A 406 15.15 -9.81 19.49
N GLY A 407 15.78 -9.68 20.65
CA GLY A 407 17.22 -9.59 20.71
C GLY A 407 17.81 -9.56 22.10
N VAL A 408 19.12 -9.43 22.13
CA VAL A 408 19.92 -9.32 23.35
C VAL A 408 20.79 -8.08 23.25
N GLY A 409 20.74 -7.26 24.29
CA GLY A 409 21.63 -6.12 24.46
C GLY A 409 22.59 -6.35 25.60
N ARG A 410 23.85 -5.97 25.42
CA ARG A 410 24.90 -6.04 26.45
C ARG A 410 25.65 -4.72 26.59
N LYS A 411 25.80 -4.27 27.82
CA LYS A 411 26.73 -3.20 28.19
C LYS A 411 28.13 -3.81 28.30
N LEU A 412 29.07 -3.29 27.52
CA LEU A 412 30.44 -3.77 27.47
C LEU A 412 31.31 -3.09 28.53
N ASN A 413 31.08 -1.79 28.73
CA ASN A 413 31.67 -0.98 29.79
C ASN A 413 30.82 0.28 30.01
N ASP A 414 31.27 1.22 30.85
CA ASP A 414 30.50 2.44 31.14
C ASP A 414 30.28 3.38 29.95
N LYS A 415 31.09 3.25 28.90
CA LYS A 415 30.98 4.06 27.69
C LYS A 415 30.35 3.33 26.52
N TRP A 416 30.39 2.00 26.49
CA TRP A 416 30.01 1.21 25.32
C TRP A 416 28.96 0.16 25.64
N ALA A 417 27.96 0.10 24.77
CA ALA A 417 26.89 -0.88 24.78
C ALA A 417 26.56 -1.29 23.35
N GLY A 418 26.04 -2.50 23.16
CA GLY A 418 25.60 -2.96 21.85
C GLY A 418 24.48 -3.97 21.96
N ASN A 419 23.79 -4.21 20.86
CA ASN A 419 22.79 -5.26 20.76
C ASN A 419 22.83 -5.97 19.41
N VAL A 420 22.26 -7.17 19.42
CA VAL A 420 21.91 -7.92 18.21
C VAL A 420 20.43 -8.26 18.28
N SER A 421 19.76 -8.21 17.13
CA SER A 421 18.34 -8.54 17.02
C SER A 421 18.03 -9.34 15.77
N VAL A 422 16.96 -10.11 15.85
CA VAL A 422 16.28 -10.72 14.71
C VAL A 422 14.85 -10.22 14.72
N GLY A 423 14.33 -9.91 13.54
CA GLY A 423 12.93 -9.58 13.38
C GLY A 423 12.27 -10.33 12.25
N TRP A 424 10.95 -10.43 12.35
CA TRP A 424 10.07 -11.03 11.38
C TRP A 424 8.82 -10.19 11.25
N ASP A 425 8.28 -10.10 10.04
CA ASP A 425 7.04 -9.43 9.69
C ASP A 425 6.23 -10.31 8.76
N SER A 426 4.93 -10.43 9.04
CA SER A 426 4.02 -11.29 8.28
C SER A 426 3.63 -10.73 6.92
N GLY A 427 3.82 -9.43 6.66
CA GLY A 427 3.12 -8.76 5.57
C GLY A 427 1.66 -8.48 5.88
N ALA A 428 0.97 -7.93 4.89
CA ALA A 428 -0.46 -7.61 4.93
C ALA A 428 -1.22 -8.36 3.82
N GLY A 429 -0.77 -9.59 3.53
CA GLY A 429 -1.31 -10.47 2.50
C GLY A 429 -0.42 -10.62 1.27
N ASN A 430 -0.67 -11.70 0.52
CA ASN A 430 -0.08 -11.98 -0.79
C ASN A 430 -1.13 -12.71 -1.65
N PRO A 431 -1.59 -12.13 -2.77
CA PRO A 431 -1.03 -10.96 -3.47
C PRO A 431 -1.19 -9.60 -2.76
N VAL A 432 -0.36 -8.63 -3.15
CA VAL A 432 -0.25 -7.29 -2.54
C VAL A 432 -0.28 -6.20 -3.61
N THR A 433 -0.55 -4.95 -3.23
CA THR A 433 -0.59 -3.82 -4.16
C THR A 433 0.71 -3.63 -4.97
N THR A 434 0.55 -3.34 -6.26
CA THR A 434 1.63 -2.87 -7.16
C THR A 434 2.36 -1.61 -6.68
N LEU A 435 1.80 -0.87 -5.72
CA LEU A 435 2.42 0.35 -5.17
C LEU A 435 3.39 0.07 -4.01
N GLY A 436 3.56 -1.21 -3.64
CA GLY A 436 4.49 -1.64 -2.60
C GLY A 436 4.58 -3.16 -2.53
N PRO A 437 5.18 -3.82 -3.54
CA PRO A 437 5.07 -5.26 -3.73
C PRO A 437 6.09 -6.06 -2.90
N THR A 438 5.87 -6.14 -1.59
CA THR A 438 6.68 -6.96 -0.66
C THR A 438 5.79 -7.71 0.33
N GLU A 439 6.06 -8.99 0.59
CA GLU A 439 5.31 -9.80 1.57
C GLU A 439 6.14 -10.02 2.84
N GLY A 440 5.97 -9.17 3.84
CA GLY A 440 6.73 -9.33 5.08
C GLY A 440 8.24 -9.16 4.90
N TYR A 441 8.98 -9.61 5.90
CA TYR A 441 10.43 -9.78 5.81
C TYR A 441 10.95 -10.63 6.97
N TRP A 442 12.20 -11.04 6.84
CA TRP A 442 13.09 -11.31 7.97
C TRP A 442 14.16 -10.22 8.04
N ASN A 443 14.65 -9.90 9.25
CA ASN A 443 15.80 -9.02 9.40
C ASN A 443 16.75 -9.46 10.49
N VAL A 444 18.00 -9.03 10.33
CA VAL A 444 19.01 -9.05 11.38
C VAL A 444 19.50 -7.63 11.63
N GLY A 445 19.73 -7.30 12.90
CA GLY A 445 20.13 -5.97 13.32
C GLY A 445 21.33 -5.99 14.25
N LEU A 446 22.18 -4.96 14.11
CA LEU A 446 23.28 -4.65 15.00
C LEU A 446 23.17 -3.18 15.42
N GLY A 447 23.20 -2.93 16.73
CA GLY A 447 23.22 -1.58 17.28
C GLY A 447 24.41 -1.38 18.20
N VAL A 448 24.97 -0.17 18.20
CA VAL A 448 26.07 0.25 19.07
C VAL A 448 25.74 1.61 19.67
N GLN A 449 26.03 1.76 20.95
CA GLN A 449 25.92 3.03 21.65
C GLN A 449 27.23 3.40 22.33
N TYR A 450 27.61 4.66 22.15
CA TYR A 450 28.66 5.35 22.88
C TYR A 450 28.05 6.38 23.84
N SER A 451 28.43 6.33 25.11
CA SER A 451 28.02 7.27 26.16
C SER A 451 29.23 8.06 26.65
N PRO A 452 29.51 9.25 26.09
CA PRO A 452 30.64 10.08 26.50
C PRO A 452 30.56 10.51 27.97
N THR A 453 29.35 10.76 28.46
CA THR A 453 29.02 11.07 29.86
C THR A 453 27.84 10.21 30.33
N PRO A 454 27.55 10.14 31.64
CA PRO A 454 26.35 9.46 32.14
C PRO A 454 25.03 10.06 31.62
N GLN A 455 25.05 11.33 31.20
CA GLN A 455 23.87 12.05 30.72
C GLN A 455 23.70 12.01 29.20
N THR A 456 24.76 11.81 28.41
CA THR A 456 24.70 11.87 26.94
C THR A 456 24.98 10.53 26.29
N PHE A 457 24.38 10.29 25.13
CA PHE A 457 24.76 9.17 24.28
C PHE A 457 24.60 9.46 22.79
N ILE A 458 25.35 8.70 22.01
CA ILE A 458 25.28 8.59 20.56
C ILE A 458 25.09 7.11 20.25
N ALA A 459 24.06 6.78 19.49
CA ALA A 459 23.72 5.43 19.09
C ALA A 459 23.63 5.33 17.58
N GLY A 460 24.24 4.30 17.02
CA GLY A 460 24.12 3.93 15.62
C GLY A 460 23.60 2.50 15.49
N GLY A 461 22.93 2.20 14.40
CA GLY A 461 22.54 0.82 14.10
C GLY A 461 22.36 0.60 12.62
N VAL A 462 22.50 -0.67 12.23
CA VAL A 462 22.26 -1.17 10.88
C VAL A 462 21.36 -2.40 10.96
N LYS A 463 20.47 -2.54 9.98
CA LYS A 463 19.65 -3.73 9.77
C LYS A 463 19.70 -4.13 8.31
N TYR A 464 19.78 -5.44 8.09
CA TYR A 464 19.61 -6.04 6.77
C TYR A 464 18.28 -6.78 6.74
N PHE A 465 17.48 -6.53 5.71
CA PHE A 465 16.17 -7.11 5.50
C PHE A 465 16.20 -8.04 4.29
N TRP A 466 15.74 -9.27 4.49
CA TRP A 466 15.30 -10.15 3.40
C TRP A 466 13.81 -9.91 3.22
N LEU A 467 13.43 -9.17 2.19
CA LEU A 467 12.05 -8.84 1.89
C LEU A 467 11.38 -10.09 1.31
N GLY A 468 10.17 -10.41 1.76
CA GLY A 468 9.50 -11.62 1.26
C GLY A 468 8.93 -11.44 -0.14
N ASP A 469 8.89 -12.56 -0.86
CA ASP A 469 8.42 -12.63 -2.24
C ASP A 469 6.95 -12.26 -2.36
N ALA A 470 6.59 -11.47 -3.36
CA ALA A 470 5.26 -10.90 -3.49
C ALA A 470 4.70 -10.99 -4.90
N LYS A 471 3.42 -11.33 -5.00
CA LYS A 471 2.64 -11.18 -6.24
C LYS A 471 2.00 -9.80 -6.24
N ALA A 472 2.29 -8.99 -7.25
CA ALA A 472 1.77 -7.64 -7.37
C ALA A 472 0.41 -7.60 -8.07
N GLN A 473 -0.55 -6.93 -7.45
CA GLN A 473 -1.92 -6.75 -7.88
C GLN A 473 -2.29 -5.27 -8.09
N THR A 474 -3.08 -5.02 -9.14
CA THR A 474 -3.76 -3.75 -9.29
C THR A 474 -5.03 -3.71 -8.42
N GLY A 475 -5.58 -2.52 -8.17
CA GLY A 475 -6.85 -2.39 -7.45
C GLY A 475 -8.01 -3.16 -8.09
N ALA A 476 -8.01 -3.32 -9.42
CA ALA A 476 -9.02 -4.11 -10.15
C ALA A 476 -8.88 -5.63 -9.93
N GLN A 477 -7.78 -6.10 -9.34
CA GLN A 477 -7.48 -7.50 -9.07
C GLN A 477 -7.48 -7.86 -7.58
N ALA A 478 -7.43 -6.86 -6.69
CA ALA A 478 -7.36 -7.01 -5.24
C ALA A 478 -8.46 -7.91 -4.64
N GLY A 479 -8.10 -8.94 -3.86
CA GLY A 479 -9.05 -9.93 -3.33
C GLY A 479 -9.43 -11.07 -4.30
N SER A 480 -8.70 -11.23 -5.40
CA SER A 480 -8.72 -12.43 -6.26
C SER A 480 -7.34 -13.09 -6.29
N ASP A 481 -7.18 -14.19 -7.03
CA ASP A 481 -5.88 -14.84 -7.27
C ASP A 481 -5.11 -14.25 -8.47
N GLU A 482 -5.67 -13.26 -9.18
CA GLU A 482 -5.04 -12.65 -10.36
C GLU A 482 -3.91 -11.69 -9.99
N TYR A 483 -2.79 -11.67 -10.70
CA TYR A 483 -1.68 -10.75 -10.44
C TYR A 483 -0.97 -10.39 -11.75
N VAL A 484 -0.12 -9.36 -11.75
CA VAL A 484 0.54 -8.83 -12.96
C VAL A 484 2.07 -8.93 -12.92
N ALA A 485 2.68 -9.14 -11.76
CA ALA A 485 4.12 -9.30 -11.61
C ALA A 485 4.47 -10.11 -10.36
N ASP A 486 5.62 -10.78 -10.39
CA ASP A 486 6.26 -11.42 -9.25
C ASP A 486 7.49 -10.61 -8.84
N PHE A 487 7.64 -10.38 -7.54
CA PHE A 487 8.78 -9.71 -6.92
C PHE A 487 9.44 -10.71 -5.99
N SER A 488 10.73 -11.01 -6.19
CA SER A 488 11.43 -12.04 -5.43
C SER A 488 12.88 -11.68 -5.20
N ASP A 489 13.49 -12.29 -4.19
CA ASP A 489 14.91 -12.09 -3.84
C ASP A 489 15.25 -10.61 -3.50
N ASN A 490 14.26 -9.86 -3.01
CA ASN A 490 14.40 -8.45 -2.69
C ASN A 490 15.00 -8.24 -1.30
N ASN A 491 15.68 -7.11 -1.12
CA ASN A 491 16.36 -6.82 0.13
C ASN A 491 16.35 -5.33 0.46
N ALA A 492 16.68 -4.99 1.69
CA ALA A 492 16.89 -3.60 2.07
C ALA A 492 17.93 -3.48 3.17
N ILE A 493 18.59 -2.31 3.22
CA ILE A 493 19.48 -1.93 4.31
C ILE A 493 18.90 -0.70 4.99
N ALA A 494 18.68 -0.78 6.30
CA ALA A 494 18.36 0.39 7.10
C ALA A 494 19.54 0.75 7.99
N TYR A 495 19.83 2.04 8.09
CA TYR A 495 20.81 2.55 9.05
C TYR A 495 20.27 3.81 9.73
N GLY A 496 20.65 3.99 10.98
CA GLY A 496 20.15 5.10 11.78
C GLY A 496 21.17 5.62 12.77
N LEU A 497 21.05 6.91 13.05
CA LEU A 497 21.81 7.61 14.07
C LEU A 497 20.84 8.25 15.05
N LYS A 498 21.12 8.11 16.34
CA LYS A 498 20.36 8.69 17.43
C LYS A 498 21.29 9.37 18.43
N LEU A 499 20.85 10.50 18.94
CA LEU A 499 21.48 11.25 20.02
C LEU A 499 20.49 11.36 21.17
N GLY A 500 20.97 11.31 22.41
CA GLY A 500 20.09 11.54 23.54
C GLY A 500 20.77 12.14 24.76
N TYR A 501 19.94 12.73 25.61
CA TYR A 501 20.33 13.51 26.76
C TYR A 501 19.38 13.30 27.95
N LYS A 502 19.96 13.16 29.15
CA LYS A 502 19.26 12.97 30.42
C LYS A 502 19.55 14.18 31.33
N PHE A 503 18.52 14.76 31.93
CA PHE A 503 18.67 15.98 32.74
C PHE A 503 17.73 16.07 33.94
#